data_AF-A0A9J6GRI1-F1
#
_entry.id   AF-A0A9J6GRI1-F1
#
_cell.length_a   1.000
_cell.length_b   1.000
_cell.length_c   1.000
_cell.angle_alpha   90.00
_cell.angle_beta   90.00
_cell.angle_gamma   90.00
#
_symmetry.space_group_name_H-M   'P 1'
#
loop_
_entity.id
_entity.type
_entity.pdbx_description
1 polymer ?
#
loop_
_entity_poly.entity_id
_entity_poly.type
_entity_poly.pdbx_seq_one_letter_code
_entity_poly.pdbx_strand_id
1 'polypeptide(L)' 'MLLSKFTFQSTAIISVQVIQKRGQYGNNVYYFYRNWTEYATGFGDPAKEYWIGMKKKNR' A
#
# COMPACT_ATOMS: atom_id res chain seq x y z
N MET A 1 10.09 0.78 30.33
CA MET A 1 9.17 1.40 29.36
C MET A 1 9.04 0.44 28.18
N LEU A 2 8.03 -0.44 28.20
CA LEU A 2 7.84 -1.47 27.18
C LEU A 2 6.83 -0.95 26.17
N LEU A 3 7.27 -0.66 24.94
CA LEU A 3 6.34 -0.47 23.83
C LEU A 3 5.89 -1.88 23.39
N SER A 4 4.65 -2.23 23.74
CA SER A 4 4.04 -3.47 23.29
C SER A 4 4.01 -3.47 21.76
N LYS A 5 4.68 -4.45 21.16
CA LYS A 5 4.55 -4.75 19.73
C LYS A 5 3.12 -5.26 19.53
N PHE A 6 2.25 -4.42 18.96
CA PHE A 6 0.92 -4.84 18.55
C PHE A 6 1.06 -5.79 17.34
N THR A 7 1.19 -7.10 17.61
CA THR A 7 1.01 -8.13 16.60
C THR A 7 -0.47 -8.42 16.46
N PHE A 8 -1.08 -7.95 15.38
CA PHE A 8 -2.43 -8.37 15.00
C PHE A 8 -2.34 -9.72 14.29
N GLN A 9 -2.56 -10.82 15.03
CA GLN A 9 -2.79 -12.15 14.46
C GLN A 9 -4.29 -12.27 14.19
N SER A 10 -4.71 -12.06 12.95
CA SER A 10 -6.10 -12.26 12.54
C SER A 10 -6.34 -13.74 12.23
N THR A 11 -7.21 -14.40 12.99
CA THR A 11 -7.63 -15.80 12.81
C THR A 11 -8.99 -15.93 12.10
N ALA A 12 -9.34 -14.98 11.23
CA ALA A 12 -10.52 -15.06 10.37
C ALA A 12 -10.08 -15.07 8.89
N ILE A 13 -10.61 -16.00 8.08
CA ILE A 13 -10.38 -16.11 6.64
C ILE A 13 -11.13 -14.96 5.92
N ILE A 14 -10.70 -13.72 6.17
CA ILE A 14 -11.11 -12.55 5.40
C ILE A 14 -9.87 -12.17 4.60
N SER A 15 -9.88 -12.47 3.31
CA SER A 15 -8.82 -12.05 2.40
C SER A 15 -8.86 -10.54 2.26
N VAL A 16 -8.07 -9.84 3.06
CA VAL A 16 -7.89 -8.39 2.94
C VAL A 16 -6.86 -8.09 1.85
N GLN A 17 -7.27 -7.35 0.84
CA GLN A 17 -6.37 -6.89 -0.21
C GLN A 17 -5.82 -5.50 0.14
N VAL A 18 -4.49 -5.39 0.30
CA VAL A 18 -3.83 -4.10 0.51
C VAL A 18 -3.85 -3.31 -0.81
N ILE A 19 -4.47 -2.14 -0.78
CA ILE A 19 -4.60 -1.26 -1.97
C ILE A 19 -3.52 -0.18 -2.03
N GLN A 20 -2.88 0.12 -0.91
CA GLN A 20 -1.91 1.19 -0.75
C GLN A 20 -0.96 0.88 0.41
N LYS A 21 0.33 1.20 0.26
CA LYS A 21 1.34 1.05 1.32
C LYS A 21 2.32 2.23 1.29
N ARG A 22 2.68 2.74 2.48
CA ARG A 22 3.64 3.85 2.70
C ARG A 22 4.74 3.43 3.67
N GLY A 23 5.92 4.01 3.53
CA GLY A 23 7.03 3.78 4.46
C GLY A 23 8.34 4.42 4.02
N GLN A 24 9.36 4.37 4.89
CA GLN A 24 10.66 4.99 4.64
C GLN A 24 11.55 4.07 3.78
N TYR A 25 11.37 4.11 2.46
CA TYR A 25 12.12 3.25 1.52
C TYR A 25 13.10 4.03 0.62
N GLY A 26 13.45 5.25 1.02
CA GLY A 26 14.36 6.13 0.27
C GLY A 26 13.71 6.83 -0.93
N ASN A 27 12.39 6.72 -1.09
CA ASN A 27 11.67 7.48 -2.10
C ASN A 27 11.58 8.97 -1.72
N ASN A 28 11.46 9.83 -2.74
CA ASN A 28 11.22 11.25 -2.56
C ASN A 28 9.91 11.50 -1.77
N VAL A 29 9.84 12.55 -0.95
CA VAL A 29 8.61 12.95 -0.23
C VAL A 29 7.41 13.19 -1.16
N TYR A 30 7.67 13.57 -2.43
CA TYR A 30 6.67 13.75 -3.49
C TYR A 30 6.39 12.48 -4.30
N TYR A 31 6.81 11.29 -3.84
CA TYR A 31 6.64 10.04 -4.59
C TYR A 31 5.18 9.70 -4.93
N PHE A 32 4.21 10.23 -4.17
CA PHE A 32 2.77 10.10 -4.43
C PHE A 32 2.15 11.29 -5.17
N TYR A 33 2.94 12.31 -5.50
CA TYR A 33 2.50 13.40 -6.38
C TYR A 33 2.58 12.91 -7.84
N ARG A 34 1.51 12.24 -8.28
CA ARG A 34 1.40 11.54 -9.56
C ARG A 34 0.21 12.03 -10.36
N ASN A 35 0.24 11.83 -11.67
CA ASN A 35 -0.88 12.18 -12.53
C ASN A 35 -2.03 11.15 -12.46
N TRP A 36 -3.17 11.49 -13.05
CA TRP A 36 -4.35 10.63 -13.05
C TRP A 36 -4.10 9.24 -13.69
N THR A 37 -3.31 9.20 -14.76
CA THR A 37 -3.00 7.95 -15.47
C THR A 37 -2.32 6.95 -14.55
N GLU A 38 -1.33 7.40 -13.76
CA GLU A 38 -0.63 6.56 -12.78
C GLU A 38 -1.55 6.09 -11.65
N TYR A 39 -2.45 6.95 -11.16
CA TYR A 39 -3.46 6.53 -10.18
C TYR A 39 -4.47 5.53 -10.76
N ALA A 40 -4.79 5.65 -12.04
CA ALA A 40 -5.67 4.73 -12.74
C ALA A 40 -5.01 3.36 -12.94
N THR A 41 -3.73 3.29 -13.31
CA THR A 41 -3.01 2.04 -13.62
C THR A 41 -2.30 1.39 -12.43
N GLY A 42 -2.00 2.17 -11.39
CA GLY A 42 -1.15 1.76 -10.27
C GLY A 42 0.33 2.10 -10.50
N PHE A 43 1.07 2.18 -9.41
CA PHE A 43 2.52 2.44 -9.41
C PHE A 43 3.18 1.93 -8.12
N GLY A 44 4.50 1.75 -8.17
CA GLY A 44 5.32 1.33 -7.03
C GLY A 44 5.49 -0.18 -6.89
N ASP A 45 5.99 -0.59 -5.73
CA ASP A 45 6.40 -1.96 -5.43
C ASP A 45 5.61 -2.49 -4.21
N PRO A 46 4.85 -3.59 -4.33
CA PRO A 46 4.13 -4.23 -3.22
C PRO A 46 4.98 -4.53 -1.98
N ALA A 47 6.29 -4.79 -2.17
CA ALA A 47 7.22 -5.00 -1.07
C ALA A 47 7.59 -3.69 -0.35
N LYS A 48 7.41 -2.52 -0.99
CA LYS A 48 7.75 -1.17 -0.49
C LYS A 48 6.53 -0.27 -0.48
N GLU A 49 6.60 0.92 -1.10
CA GLU A 49 5.46 1.81 -1.29
C GLU A 49 4.80 1.56 -2.65
N TYR A 50 3.48 1.44 -2.64
CA TYR A 50 2.71 1.27 -3.87
C TYR A 50 1.27 1.76 -3.76
N TRP A 51 0.66 1.93 -4.93
CA TRP A 51 -0.75 2.09 -5.17
C TRP A 51 -1.19 1.06 -6.21
N ILE A 52 -2.25 0.31 -5.92
CA ILE A 52 -2.68 -0.82 -6.75
C ILE A 52 -3.30 -0.43 -8.11
N GLY A 53 -3.77 0.81 -8.24
CA GLY A 53 -4.47 1.29 -9.43
C GLY A 53 -5.98 1.06 -9.39
N MET A 54 -6.75 2.03 -9.87
CA MET A 54 -8.22 2.01 -9.80
C MET A 54 -8.87 1.21 -10.94
N LYS A 55 -8.30 1.23 -12.15
CA LYS A 55 -8.89 0.55 -13.33
C LYS A 55 -8.84 -0.98 -13.24
N LYS A 56 -8.01 -1.53 -12.36
CA LYS A 56 -7.85 -2.99 -12.18
C LYS A 56 -8.76 -3.59 -11.10
N LYS A 57 -9.59 -2.79 -10.42
CA LYS A 57 -10.38 -3.24 -9.27
C LYS A 57 -11.82 -3.70 -9.62
N ASN A 58 -12.02 -4.30 -10.80
CA ASN A 58 -13.26 -5.00 -11.15
C ASN A 58 -12.90 -6.45 -11.57
N ARG A 59 -12.79 -7.33 -10.57
CA ARG A 59 -12.97 -8.78 -10.68
C ARG A 59 -13.58 -9.28 -9.39
#